data_AF-A0A1F9ZQY7-F1
#
_entry.id   AF-A0A1F9ZQY7-F1
#
_cell.length_a   1.000
_cell.length_b   1.000
_cell.length_c   1.000
_cell.angle_alpha   90.00
_cell.angle_beta   90.00
_cell.angle_gamma   90.00
#
_symmetry.space_group_name_H-M   'P 1'
#
loop_
_entity.id
_entity.type
_entity.pdbx_description
1 polymer ?
#
loop_
_entity_poly.entity_id
_entity_poly.type
_entity_poly.pdbx_seq_one_letter_code
_entity_poly.pdbx_strand_id
1 'polypeptide(L)' 'MMWIPILLVIWWIWDRDRRTNGSFPVSPTRKDPLQIVKERYARGEITKEQYDQLKQDLQD' A
#
# COMPACT_ATOMS: atom_id res chain seq x y z
N MET A 1 -5.19 -16.69 -23.27
CA MET A 1 -6.13 -17.21 -22.26
C MET A 1 -5.47 -17.81 -21.01
N MET A 2 -4.13 -17.79 -20.83
CA MET A 2 -3.44 -18.40 -19.65
C MET A 2 -3.19 -17.45 -18.46
N TRP A 3 -3.43 -16.15 -18.60
CA TRP A 3 -3.08 -15.14 -17.58
C TRP A 3 -4.21 -14.81 -16.61
N ILE A 4 -5.42 -15.28 -16.92
CA ILE A 4 -6.62 -15.09 -16.10
C ILE A 4 -6.42 -15.56 -14.64
N PRO A 5 -5.83 -16.74 -14.36
CA PRO A 5 -5.58 -17.13 -12.97
C PRO A 5 -4.55 -16.24 -12.26
N ILE A 6 -3.55 -15.75 -12.99
CA ILE A 6 -2.49 -14.89 -12.42
C ILE A 6 -3.06 -13.53 -12.03
N LEU A 7 -3.89 -12.94 -12.89
CA LEU A 7 -4.57 -11.67 -12.60
C LEU A 7 -5.58 -11.81 -11.45
N LEU A 8 -6.27 -12.94 -11.34
CA LEU A 8 -7.18 -13.22 -10.23
C LEU A 8 -6.45 -13.34 -8.89
N VAL A 9 -5.27 -13.97 -8.86
CA VAL A 9 -4.47 -14.10 -7.65
C VAL A 9 -3.93 -12.74 -7.19
N ILE A 10 -3.46 -11.90 -8.11
CA ILE A 10 -3.01 -10.53 -7.81
C ILE A 10 -4.19 -9.69 -7.28
N TRP A 11 -5.36 -9.78 -7.92
CA TRP A 11 -6.57 -9.09 -7.48
C TRP A 11 -7.05 -9.56 -6.10
N TRP A 12 -6.99 -10.86 -5.82
CA TRP A 12 -7.37 -11.44 -4.52
C TRP A 12 -6.42 -11.04 -3.38
N ILE A 13 -5.12 -10.91 -3.68
CA ILE A 13 -4.14 -10.39 -2.73
C ILE A 13 -4.40 -8.91 -2.42
N TRP A 14 -4.80 -8.11 -3.41
CA TRP A 14 -5.17 -6.70 -3.22
C TRP A 14 -6.51 -6.48 -2.50
N ASP A 15 -7.51 -7.35 -2.69
CA ASP A 15 -8.80 -7.23 -1.99
C ASP A 15 -8.68 -7.54 -0.48
N ARG A 16 -7.70 -8.38 -0.11
CA ARG A 16 -7.42 -8.74 1.29
C ARG A 16 -6.92 -7.58 2.15
N ASP A 17 -6.36 -6.53 1.54
CA ASP A 17 -5.87 -5.31 2.22
C ASP A 17 -7.00 -4.28 2.48
N ARG A 18 -8.21 -4.49 1.93
CA ARG A 18 -9.35 -3.57 2.14
C ARG A 18 -10.04 -3.73 3.50
N ARG A 19 -9.62 -4.70 4.34
CA ARG A 19 -10.26 -4.97 5.65
C ARG A 19 -9.34 -4.79 6.85
N THR A 20 -8.21 -4.11 6.71
CA THR A 20 -7.36 -3.75 7.85
C THR A 20 -6.91 -2.31 7.75
N ASN A 21 -7.82 -1.40 8.06
CA ASN A 21 -7.50 -0.23 8.88
C ASN A 21 -8.76 0.16 9.65
N GLY A 22 -9.17 -0.77 10.52
CA GLY A 22 -9.94 -0.40 11.68
C GLY A 22 -9.07 0.47 12.58
N SER A 23 -9.59 1.66 12.89
CA SER A 23 -9.53 2.22 14.25
C SER A 23 -8.16 2.68 14.78
N PHE A 24 -7.61 3.75 14.22
CA PHE A 24 -6.87 4.71 15.06
C PHE A 24 -7.56 6.07 14.99
N PRO A 25 -8.22 6.53 16.08
CA PRO A 25 -8.80 7.87 16.13
C PRO A 25 -7.67 8.84 16.46
N VAL A 26 -6.89 9.24 15.46
CA VAL A 26 -5.96 10.38 15.61
C VAL A 26 -6.13 11.33 14.42
N SER A 27 -6.98 12.32 14.68
CA SER A 27 -7.10 13.64 14.06
C SER A 27 -7.23 13.78 12.53
N PRO A 28 -8.06 14.75 12.07
CA PRO A 28 -8.25 15.02 10.67
C PRO A 28 -7.08 15.83 10.09
N THR A 29 -6.75 15.59 8.81
CA THR A 29 -6.11 16.54 7.88
C THR A 29 -4.59 16.47 7.66
N ARG A 30 -3.86 15.48 8.18
CA ARG A 30 -2.56 15.13 7.59
C ARG A 30 -2.45 13.63 7.44
N LYS A 31 -2.69 13.12 6.23
CA LYS A 31 -2.29 11.75 5.88
C LYS A 31 -0.81 11.65 6.20
N ASP A 32 -0.46 10.75 7.09
CA ASP A 32 0.92 10.47 7.44
C ASP A 32 1.69 10.17 6.15
N PRO A 33 2.83 10.82 5.86
CA PRO A 33 3.63 10.56 4.67
C PRO A 33 3.90 9.07 4.47
N LEU A 34 4.05 8.31 5.56
CA LEU A 34 4.26 6.87 5.54
C LEU A 34 3.04 6.12 5.00
N GLN A 35 1.82 6.58 5.31
CA GLN A 35 0.58 6.01 4.77
C GLN A 35 0.44 6.28 3.27
N ILE A 36 0.86 7.46 2.80
CA ILE A 36 0.82 7.80 1.36
C ILE A 36 1.77 6.89 0.57
N VAL A 37 2.97 6.66 1.09
CA VAL A 37 3.97 5.79 0.47
C VAL A 37 3.52 4.33 0.47
N LYS A 38 2.92 3.85 1.58
CA LYS A 38 2.32 2.51 1.66
C LYS A 38 1.16 2.33 0.68
N GLU A 39 0.30 3.33 0.54
CA GLU A 39 -0.82 3.31 -0.40
C GLU A 39 -0.35 3.22 -1.85
N ARG A 40 0.68 3.98 -2.25
CA ARG A 40 1.24 3.92 -3.61
C ARG A 40 1.96 2.61 -3.91
N TYR A 41 2.66 2.03 -2.93
CA TYR A 41 3.26 0.71 -3.08
C TYR A 41 2.20 -0.37 -3.26
N ALA A 42 1.12 -0.32 -2.46
CA ALA A 42 -0.01 -1.24 -2.59
C ALA A 42 -0.72 -1.15 -3.95
N ARG A 43 -0.78 0.07 -4.52
CA ARG A 43 -1.30 0.31 -5.88
C ARG A 43 -0.34 -0.13 -7.00
N GLY A 44 0.93 -0.43 -6.68
CA GLY A 44 1.96 -0.76 -7.65
C GLY A 44 2.51 0.46 -8.41
N GLU A 45 2.26 1.68 -7.94
CA GLU A 45 2.78 2.92 -8.55
C GLU A 45 4.28 3.11 -8.27
N ILE A 46 4.81 2.46 -7.24
CA ILE A 46 6.23 2.47 -6.87
C ILE A 46 6.74 1.06 -6.64
N THR A 47 8.01 0.82 -6.95
CA THR A 47 8.66 -0.47 -6.70
C THR A 47 9.02 -0.62 -5.21
N LYS A 48 9.31 -1.85 -4.78
CA LYS A 48 9.72 -2.14 -3.40
C LYS A 48 10.95 -1.32 -2.99
N GLU A 49 11.91 -1.15 -3.90
CA GLU A 49 13.12 -0.36 -3.68
C GLU A 49 12.80 1.11 -3.37
N GLN A 50 11.86 1.70 -4.11
CA GLN A 50 11.38 3.07 -3.88
C GLN A 50 10.61 3.18 -2.56
N TYR A 51 9.81 2.17 -2.21
CA TYR A 51 9.10 2.13 -0.93
C TYR A 51 10.07 2.10 0.25
N ASP A 52 11.10 1.24 0.22
CA ASP A 52 12.08 1.14 1.30
C ASP A 52 12.91 2.43 1.46
N GLN A 53 13.32 3.07 0.36
CA GLN A 53 14.01 4.37 0.41
C GLN A 53 13.14 5.47 1.05
N LEU A 54 11.89 5.62 0.60
CA LEU A 54 10.96 6.62 1.13
C LEU A 54 10.58 6.33 2.59
N LYS A 55 10.45 5.05 2.96
CA LYS A 55 10.20 4.67 4.34
C LYS A 55 11.37 5.06 5.25
N GLN A 56 12.60 4.83 4.81
CA GLN A 56 13.80 5.18 5.56
C GLN A 56 13.95 6.70 5.70
N ASP A 57 13.71 7.45 4.63
CA ASP A 57 13.73 8.92 4.60
C ASP A 57 12.68 9.54 5.54
N LEU A 58 11.51 8.91 5.68
CA LEU A 58 10.44 9.37 6.56
C LEU A 58 10.60 8.95 8.03
N GLN A 59 11.57 8.10 8.35
CA GLN A 59 11.87 7.66 9.72
C GLN A 59 13.01 8.46 10.37
N ASP A 60 13.79 9.20 9.60
CA ASP A 60 14.86 10.12 10.03
C ASP A 60 14.30 11.54 10.29
#